data_AF-A0A1C6JBF7-F1
#
_entry.id   AF-A0A1C6JBF7-F1
#
_cell.length_a   1.000
_cell.length_b   1.000
_cell.length_c   1.000
_cell.angle_alpha   90.00
_cell.angle_beta   90.00
_cell.angle_gamma   90.00
#
_symmetry.space_group_name_H-M   'P 1'
#
loop_
_entity.id
_entity.type
_entity.pdbx_description
1 polymer ?
#
loop_
_entity_poly.entity_id
_entity_poly.type
_entity_poly.pdbx_seq_one_letter_code
_entity_poly.pdbx_strand_id
1 'polypeptide(L)' 'MKKVYNESQLVKLNSIPVEVIEFVRELIVILNEAYGEDRNVESDLGGYVLIAENIVDIEILKQDKLQCLVPEYTDVIEVI' A
#
# COMPACT_ATOMS: atom_id res chain seq x y z
N MET A 1 1.72 0.91 10.12
CA MET A 1 2.07 1.07 8.68
C MET A 1 2.96 -0.06 8.18
N LYS A 2 2.56 -0.74 7.10
CA LYS A 2 3.35 -1.79 6.44
C LYS A 2 3.48 -1.51 4.94
N LYS A 3 4.72 -1.35 4.46
CA LYS A 3 5.04 -1.16 3.03
C LYS A 3 5.39 -2.51 2.39
N VAL A 4 4.78 -2.80 1.25
CA VAL A 4 4.92 -4.06 0.50
C VAL A 4 5.02 -3.78 -0.99
N TYR A 5 6.01 -4.39 -1.64
CA TYR A 5 6.25 -4.21 -3.08
C TYR A 5 6.65 -5.50 -3.81
N ASN A 6 6.85 -6.60 -3.09
CA ASN A 6 7.15 -7.92 -3.66
C ASN A 6 6.44 -9.01 -2.86
N GLU A 7 6.01 -10.09 -3.54
CA GLU A 7 5.28 -11.20 -2.91
C GLU A 7 6.02 -11.85 -1.75
N SER A 8 7.35 -11.92 -1.81
CA SER A 8 8.18 -12.46 -0.72
C SER A 8 8.00 -11.72 0.61
N GLN A 9 7.47 -10.49 0.58
CA GLN A 9 7.22 -9.68 1.76
C GLN A 9 5.84 -9.93 2.38
N LEU A 10 4.93 -10.63 1.69
CA LEU A 10 3.59 -10.93 2.19
C LEU A 10 3.63 -11.76 3.48
N VAL A 11 4.68 -12.57 3.68
CA VAL A 11 4.92 -13.31 4.92
C VAL A 11 5.10 -12.41 6.17
N LYS A 12 5.30 -11.10 5.98
CA LYS A 12 5.39 -10.11 7.06
C LYS A 12 4.02 -9.56 7.47
N LEU A 13 2.97 -9.94 6.74
CA LEU A 13 1.60 -9.51 6.96
C LEU A 13 0.77 -10.50 7.80
N ASN A 14 1.38 -11.47 8.48
CA ASN A 14 0.65 -12.51 9.23
C ASN A 14 -0.34 -12.01 10.30
N SER A 15 -0.28 -10.73 10.69
CA SER A 15 -1.22 -10.07 11.60
C SER A 15 -2.42 -9.42 10.90
N ILE A 16 -2.45 -9.43 9.57
CA ILE A 16 -3.46 -8.81 8.72
C ILE A 16 -4.45 -9.90 8.26
N PRO A 17 -5.75 -9.59 8.10
CA PRO A 17 -6.72 -10.55 7.56
C PRO A 17 -6.28 -11.10 6.21
N VAL A 18 -6.53 -12.40 5.99
CA VAL A 18 -6.08 -13.11 4.78
C VAL A 18 -6.65 -12.48 3.51
N GLU A 19 -7.89 -11.97 3.57
CA GLU A 19 -8.57 -11.32 2.46
C GLU A 19 -7.80 -10.08 1.99
N VAL A 20 -7.26 -9.31 2.93
CA VAL A 20 -6.44 -8.13 2.62
C VAL A 20 -5.08 -8.55 2.06
N ILE A 21 -4.48 -9.63 2.56
CA ILE A 21 -3.21 -10.14 2.04
C ILE A 21 -3.35 -10.60 0.59
N GLU A 22 -4.43 -11.32 0.26
CA GLU A 22 -4.70 -11.78 -1.10
C GLU A 22 -4.98 -10.59 -2.04
N PHE A 23 -5.75 -9.60 -1.59
CA PHE A 23 -5.95 -8.37 -2.37
C PHE A 23 -4.64 -7.61 -2.62
N VAL A 24 -3.76 -7.52 -1.61
CA VAL A 24 -2.43 -6.91 -1.78
C VAL A 24 -1.58 -7.73 -2.76
N ARG A 25 -1.69 -9.06 -2.77
CA ARG A 25 -1.01 -9.90 -3.77
C ARG A 25 -1.47 -9.55 -5.18
N GLU A 26 -2.78 -9.45 -5.42
CA GLU A 26 -3.34 -9.07 -6.72
C GLU A 26 -2.80 -7.71 -7.19
N LEU A 27 -2.74 -6.71 -6.29
CA LEU A 27 -2.14 -5.41 -6.61
C LEU A 27 -0.65 -5.52 -6.95
N ILE A 28 0.13 -6.34 -6.23
CA ILE A 28 1.54 -6.56 -6.54
C ILE A 28 1.72 -7.20 -7.91
N VAL A 29 0.87 -8.18 -8.27
CA VAL A 29 0.89 -8.80 -9.61
C VAL A 29 0.64 -7.76 -10.69
N ILE A 30 -0.37 -6.88 -10.52
CA ILE A 30 -0.64 -5.80 -11.47
C ILE A 30 0.58 -4.86 -11.61
N LEU A 31 1.23 -4.51 -10.50
CA LEU A 31 2.43 -3.67 -10.53
C LEU A 31 3.61 -4.38 -11.22
N ASN A 32 3.78 -5.68 -10.98
CA ASN A 32 4.79 -6.50 -11.63
C ASN A 32 4.58 -6.56 -13.16
N GLU A 33 3.33 -6.76 -13.60
CA GLU A 33 2.98 -6.80 -15.03
C GLU A 33 3.19 -5.44 -15.71
N ALA A 34 2.87 -4.34 -15.02
CA ALA A 34 2.95 -3.00 -15.59
C ALA A 34 4.37 -2.40 -15.56
N TYR A 35 5.16 -2.70 -14.52
CA TYR A 35 6.43 -2.02 -14.25
C TYR A 35 7.64 -2.95 -14.09
N GLY A 36 7.43 -4.27 -14.15
CA GLY A 36 8.46 -5.29 -13.98
C GLY A 36 8.61 -5.77 -12.53
N GLU A 37 8.94 -7.06 -12.37
CA GLU A 37 9.17 -7.69 -11.07
C GLU A 37 10.43 -7.18 -10.37
N ASP A 38 11.46 -6.84 -11.15
CA ASP A 38 12.76 -6.35 -10.67
C ASP A 38 12.78 -4.82 -10.40
N ARG A 39 11.60 -4.17 -10.43
CA ARG A 39 11.51 -2.71 -10.22
C ARG A 39 12.09 -2.30 -8.86
N ASN A 40 12.87 -1.24 -8.89
CA ASN A 40 13.34 -0.59 -7.68
C ASN A 40 12.27 0.40 -7.17
N VAL A 41 11.72 0.10 -5.99
CA VAL A 41 10.63 0.87 -5.38
C VAL A 41 10.95 2.35 -5.09
N GLU A 42 12.22 2.72 -5.02
CA GLU A 42 12.65 4.10 -4.73
C GLU A 42 13.08 4.87 -5.98
N SER A 43 13.59 4.19 -7.01
CA SER A 43 14.13 4.85 -8.21
C SER A 43 13.29 4.64 -9.48
N ASP A 44 12.52 3.56 -9.56
CA ASP A 44 11.77 3.18 -10.75
C ASP A 44 10.28 3.52 -10.62
N LEU A 45 9.57 3.43 -11.74
CA LEU A 45 8.11 3.58 -11.75
C LEU A 45 7.43 2.34 -11.14
N GLY A 46 6.20 2.51 -10.67
CA GLY A 46 5.37 1.40 -10.17
C GLY A 46 5.29 1.22 -8.66
N GLY A 47 6.06 1.98 -7.88
CA GLY A 47 5.80 2.21 -6.46
C GLY A 47 5.56 0.96 -5.60
N TYR A 48 4.69 1.12 -4.59
CA TYR A 48 4.41 0.10 -3.57
C TYR A 48 2.99 0.22 -3.03
N VAL A 49 2.54 -0.84 -2.35
CA VAL A 49 1.31 -0.83 -1.56
C VAL A 49 1.67 -0.51 -0.11
N LEU A 50 0.95 0.45 0.49
CA LEU A 50 1.10 0.81 1.89
C LEU A 50 -0.19 0.50 2.66
N ILE A 51 -0.07 -0.30 3.70
CA ILE A 51 -1.19 -0.65 4.59
C ILE A 51 -1.08 0.26 5.83
N ALA A 52 -2.06 1.15 5.99
CA ALA A 52 -2.28 1.92 7.21
C ALA A 52 -3.28 1.17 8.10
N GLU A 53 -2.90 0.89 9.34
CA GLU A 53 -3.68 -0.01 10.22
C GLU A 53 -4.59 0.77 11.18
N ASN A 54 -4.40 2.08 11.31
CA ASN A 54 -5.15 2.92 12.22
C ASN A 54 -5.23 4.37 11.70
N ILE A 55 -6.09 5.19 12.32
CA ILE A 55 -6.28 6.58 11.92
C ILE A 55 -5.04 7.46 12.13
N VAL A 56 -4.19 7.15 13.11
CA VAL A 56 -2.95 7.90 13.36
C VAL A 56 -1.97 7.73 12.20
N ASP A 57 -1.87 6.52 11.63
CA ASP A 57 -1.09 6.26 10.41
C ASP A 57 -1.56 7.15 9.25
N ILE A 58 -2.88 7.33 9.09
CA ILE A 58 -3.47 8.18 8.04
C ILE A 58 -3.11 9.64 8.25
N GLU A 59 -3.19 10.15 9.48
CA GLU A 59 -2.83 11.54 9.78
C GLU A 59 -1.34 11.82 9.51
N ILE A 60 -0.46 10.86 9.85
CA ILE A 60 0.97 10.93 9.49
C ILE A 60 1.14 10.95 7.97
N LEU A 61 0.40 10.11 7.23
CA LEU A 61 0.49 10.06 5.77
C LEU A 61 0.02 11.35 5.11
N LYS A 62 -1.06 11.97 5.60
CA LYS A 62 -1.52 13.30 5.15
C LYS A 62 -0.46 14.37 5.33
N GLN A 63 0.30 14.28 6.43
CA GLN A 63 1.35 15.23 6.77
C GLN A 63 2.71 14.94 6.12
N ASP A 64 2.98 13.77 5.54
CA ASP A 64 4.27 13.47 4.90
C ASP A 64 4.09 13.15 3.41
N LYS A 65 3.34 12.09 3.09
CA LYS A 65 3.29 11.50 1.74
C LYS A 65 2.16 12.01 0.86
N LEU A 66 1.05 12.40 1.46
CA LEU A 66 -0.14 12.91 0.75
C LEU A 66 -0.22 14.43 0.81
N GLN A 67 0.84 15.11 1.23
CA GLN A 67 0.91 16.57 1.17
C GLN A 67 0.67 17.01 -0.27
N CYS A 68 -0.34 17.87 -0.46
CA CYS A 68 -0.74 18.40 -1.77
C CYS A 68 -1.31 17.39 -2.78
N LEU A 69 -1.54 16.13 -2.40
CA LEU A 69 -2.23 15.17 -3.28
C LEU A 69 -3.74 15.33 -3.14
N VAL A 70 -4.43 15.47 -4.27
CA VAL A 70 -5.89 15.33 -4.32
C VAL A 70 -6.17 13.83 -4.43
N PRO A 71 -6.78 13.20 -3.41
CA PRO A 71 -7.10 11.77 -3.49
C PRO A 71 -8.10 11.53 -4.63
N GLU A 72 -7.80 10.56 -5.49
CA GLU A 72 -8.65 10.24 -6.65
C GLU A 72 -9.99 9.65 -6.20
N TYR A 73 -9.99 8.85 -5.11
CA TYR A 73 -11.16 8.32 -4.45
C TYR A 73 -10.96 8.38 -2.94
N THR A 74 -11.88 9.02 -2.21
CA THR A 74 -11.88 9.06 -0.73
C THR A 74 -13.21 8.51 -0.23
N ASP A 75 -13.18 7.38 0.46
CA ASP A 75 -14.26 6.99 1.37
C ASP A 75 -13.93 7.51 2.78
N VAL A 76 -14.88 8.24 3.37
CA VAL A 76 -14.75 8.71 4.75
C VAL A 76 -15.15 7.57 5.67
N ILE A 77 -14.17 7.00 6.37
CA ILE A 77 -14.42 6.00 7.41
C ILE A 77 -14.76 6.75 8.70
N GLU A 78 -16.05 6.97 8.96
CA GLU A 78 -16.51 7.41 10.28
C GLU A 78 -16.54 6.21 11.23
N VAL A 79 -15.81 6.32 12.35
CA VAL A 79 -15.95 5.38 13.47
C VAL A 79 -17.13 5.87 14.32
N ILE A 80 -18.23 5.14 14.30
CA ILE A 80 -19.46 5.41 15.07
C ILE A 80 -19.29 4.96 16.52
#